data_AF-A0A9E1WWC6-F1
#
_entry.id   AF-A0A9E1WWC6-F1
#
_cell.length_a   1.000
_cell.length_b   1.000
_cell.length_c   1.000
_cell.angle_alpha   90.00
_cell.angle_beta   90.00
_cell.angle_gamma   90.00
#
_symmetry.space_group_name_H-M   'P 1'
#
loop_
_entity.id
_entity.type
_entity.pdbx_description
1 polymer ?
#
loop_
_entity_poly.entity_id
_entity_poly.type
_entity_poly.pdbx_seq_one_letter_code
_entity_poly.pdbx_strand_id
1 'polypeptide(L)'
;MLLFTRLLRSPALALCLSTTAAQADLTAADLWTEWRDYASSTGYYISAREVTDSDGLTLNNLSMRMDLEETSGNSTVNIKMGTLRFIENADGSVSVALPTSSDIEVRIREETGENVSFTIATTMTPPVFTATGDPGNVIYDFEAQSVNMDMLDLTFDGVTLGPELTSANFSLQDLAYVTRSVGGGLRMIDQSGSASTATYKINLSDPMSDETFKMDGQMRDITFEGGGVFPEGVDMQDINAMLNAGFEFGGTFTTSGGAYDLTFRSDDGSGTINTTSEGTELVTRFGSDGIAYNVSQVGVTINTLMTELPLPLSFSADEISTNFLLPVQKSDSEQDFGLGFALTGLTVSDTIWGLFDPAVQLPRDPINLIFDLGGTAKLLFDFLDPDQGEILAETGAVPGELISLKLNAIEVKAAGAELAGQGAFTFDNGDLITFNGMPRPKGAIDLTLVGGNGLLDTLIDMGLVPASEAMGMRMMMGLFAVPSEGEDTLGSRIEVNSEGHVLANGQRLR
;
A
#
# COMPACT_ATOMS: atom_id res chain seq x y z
N MET A 1 68.19 -10.48 17.25
CA MET A 1 69.55 -10.74 16.76
C MET A 1 69.57 -10.37 15.28
N LEU A 2 70.21 -9.23 14.94
CA LEU A 2 70.61 -8.74 13.59
C LEU A 2 69.45 -8.55 12.57
N LEU A 3 68.93 -7.36 12.23
CA LEU A 3 69.53 -6.07 11.85
C LEU A 3 70.49 -6.19 10.63
N PHE A 4 69.98 -5.90 9.43
CA PHE A 4 70.79 -5.30 8.36
C PHE A 4 69.95 -4.39 7.46
N THR A 5 70.50 -3.20 7.22
CA THR A 5 69.88 -2.05 6.58
C THR A 5 70.74 -1.65 5.37
N ARG A 6 70.07 -1.18 4.30
CA ARG A 6 70.39 0.01 3.47
C ARG A 6 71.36 -0.04 2.25
N LEU A 7 70.83 0.55 1.17
CA LEU A 7 71.43 1.41 0.09
C LEU A 7 72.11 0.66 -1.08
N LEU A 8 72.01 1.02 -2.37
CA LEU A 8 71.51 2.19 -3.13
C LEU A 8 71.61 1.81 -4.63
N ARG A 9 70.67 2.25 -5.50
CA ARG A 9 70.88 2.88 -6.84
C ARG A 9 69.59 2.83 -7.69
N SER A 10 68.99 4.00 -7.91
CA SER A 10 68.15 4.30 -9.09
C SER A 10 69.07 4.56 -10.31
N PRO A 11 68.61 4.41 -11.57
CA PRO A 11 67.62 5.32 -12.17
C PRO A 11 66.49 4.63 -12.97
N ALA A 12 65.31 5.24 -12.90
CA ALA A 12 64.26 5.31 -13.92
C ALA A 12 64.09 4.14 -14.90
N LEU A 13 63.12 3.27 -14.62
CA LEU A 13 62.17 2.85 -15.64
C LEU A 13 60.80 3.36 -15.21
N ALA A 14 60.23 4.25 -16.01
CA ALA A 14 58.82 4.57 -15.96
C ALA A 14 58.05 3.31 -16.36
N LEU A 15 57.79 2.43 -15.39
CA LEU A 15 56.65 1.54 -15.47
C LEU A 15 55.45 2.42 -15.09
N CYS A 16 54.76 2.93 -16.10
CA CYS A 16 53.32 2.98 -16.06
C CYS A 16 52.85 1.53 -15.82
N LEU A 17 52.97 1.05 -14.58
CA LEU A 17 51.96 0.16 -14.07
C LEU A 17 50.73 1.04 -14.06
N SER A 18 49.99 0.98 -15.16
CA SER A 18 48.55 1.08 -15.09
C SER A 18 48.18 0.40 -13.78
N THR A 19 47.76 1.20 -12.81
CA THR A 19 46.80 0.74 -11.84
C THR A 19 45.73 0.06 -12.68
N THR A 20 45.83 -1.25 -12.84
CA THR A 20 44.65 -2.07 -13.03
C THR A 20 43.87 -1.78 -11.75
N ALA A 21 43.07 -0.72 -11.79
CA ALA A 21 41.78 -0.80 -11.15
C ALA A 21 41.29 -2.17 -11.62
N ALA A 22 41.21 -3.13 -10.69
CA ALA A 22 40.45 -4.33 -10.95
C ALA A 22 39.08 -3.80 -11.37
N GLN A 23 38.83 -3.76 -12.68
CA GLN A 23 37.51 -3.48 -13.18
C GLN A 23 36.72 -4.70 -12.73
N ALA A 24 35.65 -4.45 -12.00
CA ALA A 24 34.64 -5.43 -11.70
C ALA A 24 34.17 -5.99 -13.06
N ASP A 25 34.55 -7.22 -13.39
CA ASP A 25 34.15 -7.87 -14.65
C ASP A 25 33.01 -8.83 -14.32
N LEU A 26 31.77 -8.36 -14.46
CA LEU A 26 30.59 -9.22 -14.39
C LEU A 26 30.56 -10.09 -15.66
N THR A 27 30.46 -11.41 -15.51
CA THR A 27 30.34 -12.31 -16.66
C THR A 27 28.89 -12.71 -16.91
N ALA A 28 28.57 -13.11 -18.15
CA ALA A 28 27.28 -13.67 -18.51
C ALA A 28 26.96 -14.94 -17.70
N ALA A 29 27.98 -15.73 -17.35
CA ALA A 29 27.83 -16.94 -16.57
C ALA A 29 27.51 -16.65 -15.10
N ASP A 30 28.14 -15.63 -14.50
CA ASP A 30 27.85 -15.20 -13.14
C ASP A 30 26.39 -14.73 -13.04
N LEU A 31 25.98 -13.87 -13.98
CA LEU A 31 24.63 -13.32 -14.01
C LEU A 31 23.55 -14.39 -14.18
N TRP A 32 23.77 -15.34 -15.10
CA TRP A 32 22.85 -16.45 -15.29
C TRP A 32 22.77 -17.35 -14.05
N THR A 33 23.90 -17.63 -13.41
CA THR A 33 23.93 -18.42 -12.18
C THR A 33 23.13 -17.74 -11.08
N GLU A 34 23.34 -16.44 -10.86
CA GLU A 34 22.59 -15.65 -9.89
C GLU A 34 21.07 -15.70 -10.16
N TRP A 35 20.65 -15.48 -11.41
CA TRP A 35 19.23 -15.47 -11.77
C TRP A 35 18.59 -16.84 -11.62
N ARG A 36 19.26 -17.89 -12.09
CA ARG A 36 18.77 -19.28 -11.98
C ARG A 36 18.64 -19.70 -10.52
N ASP A 37 19.65 -19.41 -9.71
CA ASP A 37 19.68 -19.81 -8.31
C ASP A 37 18.63 -19.04 -7.51
N TYR A 38 18.48 -17.74 -7.77
CA TYR A 38 17.42 -16.92 -7.16
C TYR A 38 16.02 -17.42 -7.54
N ALA A 39 15.71 -17.58 -8.83
CA ALA A 39 14.39 -18.05 -9.25
C ALA A 39 14.11 -19.49 -8.76
N SER A 40 15.12 -20.36 -8.67
CA SER A 40 14.95 -21.69 -8.06
C SER A 40 14.66 -21.61 -6.56
N SER A 41 15.30 -20.67 -5.84
CA SER A 41 15.06 -20.46 -4.41
C SER A 41 13.65 -19.99 -4.08
N THR A 42 12.97 -19.35 -5.04
CA THR A 42 11.59 -18.88 -4.91
C THR A 42 10.56 -19.87 -5.47
N GLY A 43 10.97 -21.10 -5.79
CA GLY A 43 10.05 -22.19 -6.21
C GLY A 43 9.86 -22.34 -7.71
N TYR A 44 10.61 -21.63 -8.56
CA TYR A 44 10.55 -21.85 -10.00
C TYR A 44 11.42 -23.02 -10.48
N TYR A 45 10.83 -23.87 -11.30
CA TYR A 45 11.53 -24.82 -12.15
C TYR A 45 11.90 -24.14 -13.47
N ILE A 46 13.19 -24.08 -13.78
CA ILE A 46 13.71 -23.38 -14.95
C ILE A 46 14.18 -24.40 -15.99
N SER A 47 13.81 -24.17 -17.25
CA SER A 47 14.27 -24.97 -18.39
C SER A 47 14.73 -24.05 -19.51
N ALA A 48 15.95 -24.27 -19.99
CA ALA A 48 16.53 -23.57 -21.14
C ALA A 48 17.60 -24.43 -21.81
N ARG A 49 17.84 -24.19 -23.10
CA ARG A 49 19.01 -24.71 -23.82
C ARG A 49 20.09 -23.62 -23.88
N GLU A 50 21.12 -23.82 -23.08
CA GLU A 50 22.28 -22.94 -22.99
C GLU A 50 23.24 -23.13 -24.18
N VAL A 51 23.66 -22.02 -24.77
CA VAL A 51 24.68 -21.97 -25.83
C VAL A 51 25.65 -20.84 -25.48
N THR A 52 26.86 -21.20 -25.09
CA THR A 52 27.95 -20.25 -24.84
C THR A 52 28.66 -19.91 -26.15
N ASP A 53 28.88 -18.63 -26.40
CA ASP A 53 29.70 -18.11 -27.49
C ASP A 53 30.88 -17.29 -26.93
N SER A 54 31.65 -16.63 -27.80
CA SER A 54 32.84 -15.88 -27.39
C SER A 54 32.51 -14.54 -26.70
N ASP A 55 31.27 -14.08 -26.82
CA ASP A 55 30.80 -12.76 -26.39
C ASP A 55 29.63 -12.86 -25.39
N GLY A 56 29.32 -14.05 -24.87
CA GLY A 56 28.37 -14.27 -23.78
C GLY A 56 27.65 -15.62 -23.80
N LEU A 57 26.36 -15.59 -23.44
CA LEU A 57 25.52 -16.76 -23.21
C LEU A 57 24.13 -16.56 -23.80
N THR A 58 23.68 -17.49 -24.64
CA THR A 58 22.32 -17.52 -25.18
C THR A 58 21.50 -18.63 -24.55
N LEU A 59 20.33 -18.28 -24.00
CA LEU A 59 19.31 -19.20 -23.50
C LEU A 59 18.21 -19.36 -24.54
N ASN A 60 18.09 -20.54 -25.14
CA ASN A 60 17.04 -20.85 -26.10
C ASN A 60 15.90 -21.63 -25.45
N ASN A 61 14.66 -21.32 -25.83
CA ASN A 61 13.45 -21.93 -25.28
C ASN A 61 13.39 -21.82 -23.74
N LEU A 62 13.77 -20.65 -23.21
CA LEU A 62 13.68 -20.35 -21.79
C LEU A 62 12.21 -20.38 -21.36
N SER A 63 11.93 -21.20 -20.36
CA SER A 63 10.65 -21.30 -19.69
C SER A 63 10.83 -21.47 -18.19
N MET A 64 9.93 -20.89 -17.40
CA MET A 64 9.87 -21.03 -15.96
C MET A 64 8.50 -21.55 -15.55
N ARG A 65 8.46 -22.52 -14.65
CA ARG A 65 7.22 -23.09 -14.12
C ARG A 65 7.22 -23.00 -12.61
N MET A 66 6.09 -22.65 -12.03
CA MET A 66 5.83 -22.72 -10.60
C MET A 66 4.56 -23.56 -10.39
N ASP A 67 4.61 -24.44 -9.40
CA ASP A 67 3.43 -25.16 -8.92
C ASP A 67 2.87 -24.39 -7.72
N LEU A 68 1.55 -24.18 -7.68
CA LEU A 68 0.89 -23.44 -6.60
C LEU A 68 0.40 -24.45 -5.55
N GLU A 69 1.30 -24.78 -4.61
CA GLU A 69 1.13 -25.88 -3.65
C GLU A 69 -0.04 -25.71 -2.68
N GLU A 70 -0.51 -24.48 -2.46
CA GLU A 70 -1.67 -24.19 -1.59
C GLU A 70 -3.03 -24.56 -2.23
N THR A 71 -3.06 -24.91 -3.51
CA THR A 71 -4.30 -25.31 -4.21
C THR A 71 -4.42 -26.82 -4.31
N SER A 72 -5.63 -27.32 -4.07
CA SER A 72 -5.92 -28.76 -4.01
C SER A 72 -5.69 -29.50 -5.35
N GLY A 73 -5.76 -28.82 -6.50
CA GLY A 73 -5.87 -29.47 -7.82
C GLY A 73 -4.63 -29.48 -8.73
N ASN A 74 -3.41 -29.24 -8.22
CA ASN A 74 -2.19 -29.04 -9.03
C ASN A 74 -2.26 -27.78 -9.93
N SER A 75 -2.52 -26.62 -9.34
CA SER A 75 -2.47 -25.36 -10.10
C SER A 75 -1.03 -24.99 -10.47
N THR A 76 -0.86 -24.30 -11.60
CA THR A 76 0.46 -23.99 -12.17
C THR A 76 0.50 -22.61 -12.79
N VAL A 77 1.65 -21.96 -12.69
CA VAL A 77 2.01 -20.80 -13.50
C VAL A 77 3.17 -21.20 -14.43
N ASN A 78 3.05 -20.93 -15.72
CA ASN A 78 4.08 -21.24 -16.71
C ASN A 78 4.42 -20.01 -17.56
N ILE A 79 5.66 -19.56 -17.49
CA ILE A 79 6.18 -18.39 -18.19
C ILE A 79 7.05 -18.86 -19.35
N LYS A 80 6.66 -18.53 -20.58
CA LYS A 80 7.40 -18.85 -21.81
C LYS A 80 8.06 -17.58 -22.33
N MET A 81 9.38 -17.47 -22.13
CA MET A 81 10.14 -16.29 -22.54
C MET A 81 10.71 -16.45 -23.96
N GLY A 82 11.06 -17.66 -24.39
CA GLY A 82 11.64 -17.88 -25.72
C GLY A 82 13.16 -17.74 -25.72
N THR A 83 13.74 -16.73 -26.38
CA THR A 83 15.21 -16.58 -26.44
C THR A 83 15.66 -15.36 -25.64
N LEU A 84 16.62 -15.57 -24.75
CA LEU A 84 17.29 -14.52 -23.97
C LEU A 84 18.79 -14.61 -24.23
N ARG A 85 19.48 -13.47 -24.33
CA ARG A 85 20.94 -13.46 -24.49
C ARG A 85 21.61 -12.49 -23.53
N PHE A 86 22.62 -12.98 -22.83
CA PHE A 86 23.58 -12.18 -22.08
C PHE A 86 24.79 -11.89 -22.98
N ILE A 87 25.20 -10.63 -23.05
CA ILE A 87 26.27 -10.15 -23.93
C ILE A 87 27.30 -9.42 -23.06
N GLU A 88 28.53 -9.92 -23.02
CA GLU A 88 29.63 -9.33 -22.26
C GLU A 88 30.24 -8.15 -23.03
N ASN A 89 30.31 -6.99 -22.37
CA ASN A 89 30.83 -5.76 -22.97
C ASN A 89 32.30 -5.53 -22.57
N ALA A 90 33.01 -4.75 -23.39
CA ALA A 90 34.42 -4.45 -23.17
C ALA A 90 34.70 -3.58 -21.92
N ASP A 91 33.66 -3.02 -21.29
CA ASP A 91 33.73 -2.18 -20.09
C ASP A 91 33.39 -2.93 -18.80
N GLY A 92 33.24 -4.27 -18.86
CA GLY A 92 32.92 -5.12 -17.71
C GLY A 92 31.42 -5.24 -17.40
N SER A 93 30.56 -4.56 -18.16
CA SER A 93 29.10 -4.71 -18.05
C SER A 93 28.57 -5.89 -18.87
N VAL A 94 27.34 -6.33 -18.54
CA VAL A 94 26.61 -7.36 -19.30
C VAL A 94 25.30 -6.76 -19.81
N SER A 95 25.10 -6.72 -21.12
CA SER A 95 23.80 -6.39 -21.71
C SER A 95 22.90 -7.62 -21.79
N VAL A 96 21.62 -7.47 -21.44
CA VAL A 96 20.62 -8.54 -21.47
C VAL A 96 19.63 -8.27 -22.59
N ALA A 97 19.76 -9.00 -23.70
CA ALA A 97 18.78 -8.96 -24.78
C ALA A 97 17.58 -9.84 -24.41
N LEU A 98 16.51 -9.19 -23.95
CA LEU A 98 15.24 -9.84 -23.65
C LEU A 98 14.41 -10.07 -24.94
N PRO A 99 13.58 -11.12 -24.96
CA PRO A 99 12.57 -11.30 -25.99
C PRO A 99 11.54 -10.17 -25.93
N THR A 100 11.10 -9.68 -27.08
CA THR A 100 10.06 -8.62 -27.16
C THR A 100 8.64 -9.14 -26.93
N SER A 101 8.48 -10.44 -26.73
CA SER A 101 7.21 -11.10 -26.46
C SER A 101 7.40 -12.33 -25.58
N SER A 102 6.53 -12.52 -24.61
CA SER A 102 6.49 -13.71 -23.75
C SER A 102 5.07 -14.00 -23.31
N ASP A 103 4.75 -15.26 -23.02
CA ASP A 103 3.42 -15.66 -22.56
C ASP A 103 3.47 -16.20 -21.13
N ILE A 104 2.50 -15.80 -20.30
CA ILE A 104 2.27 -16.33 -18.96
C ILE A 104 0.96 -17.12 -18.99
N GLU A 105 1.04 -18.43 -18.85
CA GLU A 105 -0.12 -19.31 -18.72
C GLU A 105 -0.40 -19.59 -17.24
N VAL A 106 -1.60 -19.24 -16.78
CA VAL A 106 -2.07 -19.57 -15.43
C VAL A 106 -3.14 -20.64 -15.54
N ARG A 107 -3.01 -21.69 -14.72
CA ARG A 107 -4.03 -22.74 -14.58
C ARG A 107 -4.31 -22.95 -13.11
N ILE A 108 -5.51 -22.59 -12.69
CA ILE A 108 -6.04 -22.83 -11.36
C ILE A 108 -6.95 -24.05 -11.44
N ARG A 109 -6.66 -25.04 -10.59
CA ARG A 109 -7.35 -26.31 -10.51
C ARG A 109 -7.76 -26.54 -9.06
N GLU A 110 -9.04 -26.81 -8.87
CA GLU A 110 -9.61 -27.15 -7.57
C GLU A 110 -10.17 -28.58 -7.62
N GLU A 111 -9.99 -29.33 -6.54
CA GLU A 111 -10.63 -30.65 -6.37
C GLU A 111 -12.16 -30.51 -6.25
N THR A 112 -12.59 -29.42 -5.61
CA THR A 112 -13.99 -29.02 -5.48
C THR A 112 -14.12 -27.53 -5.77
N GLY A 113 -14.65 -27.17 -6.93
CA GLY A 113 -14.77 -25.79 -7.35
C GLY A 113 -14.64 -25.65 -8.86
N GLU A 114 -14.58 -24.40 -9.32
CA GLU A 114 -14.50 -24.05 -10.73
C GLU A 114 -13.03 -23.99 -11.16
N ASN A 115 -12.72 -24.57 -12.31
CA ASN A 115 -11.39 -24.53 -12.88
C ASN A 115 -11.24 -23.29 -13.75
N VAL A 116 -10.17 -22.54 -13.55
CA VAL A 116 -9.90 -21.31 -14.29
C VAL A 116 -8.54 -21.43 -14.99
N SER A 117 -8.47 -21.02 -16.26
CA SER A 117 -7.18 -20.82 -16.92
C SER A 117 -7.22 -19.63 -17.85
N PHE A 118 -6.12 -18.90 -17.92
CA PHE A 118 -5.97 -17.76 -18.82
C PHE A 118 -4.51 -17.62 -19.25
N THR A 119 -4.31 -16.97 -20.38
CA THR A 119 -2.98 -16.63 -20.91
C THR A 119 -2.82 -15.13 -20.97
N ILE A 120 -1.72 -14.60 -20.40
CA ILE A 120 -1.32 -13.20 -20.54
C ILE A 120 -0.14 -13.13 -21.49
N ALA A 121 -0.31 -12.48 -22.64
CA ALA A 121 0.79 -12.11 -23.51
C ALA A 121 1.41 -10.81 -23.03
N THR A 122 2.72 -10.81 -22.83
CA THR A 122 3.50 -9.59 -22.61
C THR A 122 4.21 -9.24 -23.91
N THR A 123 4.08 -8.00 -24.38
CA THR A 123 4.84 -7.47 -25.52
C THR A 123 5.53 -6.19 -25.12
N MET A 124 6.74 -5.96 -25.62
CA MET A 124 7.48 -4.74 -25.34
C MET A 124 8.29 -4.29 -26.54
N THR A 125 8.53 -2.99 -26.63
CA THR A 125 9.60 -2.46 -27.48
C THR A 125 10.93 -3.06 -27.02
N PRO A 126 11.89 -3.35 -27.92
CA PRO A 126 13.21 -3.84 -27.53
C PRO A 126 13.79 -2.99 -26.38
N PRO A 127 13.95 -3.55 -25.18
CA PRO A 127 14.41 -2.79 -24.04
C PRO A 127 15.92 -2.58 -24.10
N VAL A 128 16.39 -1.54 -23.41
CA VAL A 128 17.80 -1.45 -23.00
C VAL A 128 17.87 -2.07 -21.61
N PHE A 129 18.63 -3.14 -21.45
CA PHE A 129 18.80 -3.78 -20.15
C PHE A 129 20.28 -4.09 -19.94
N THR A 130 20.87 -3.48 -18.91
CA THR A 130 22.29 -3.63 -18.60
C THR A 130 22.49 -3.98 -17.13
N ALA A 131 23.37 -4.92 -16.86
CA ALA A 131 23.87 -5.25 -15.54
C ALA A 131 25.32 -4.77 -15.40
N THR A 132 25.64 -4.11 -14.29
CA THR A 132 26.96 -3.56 -13.98
C THR A 132 27.35 -3.87 -12.54
N GLY A 133 28.65 -4.00 -12.25
CA GLY A 133 29.17 -4.22 -10.91
C GLY A 133 29.92 -5.53 -10.76
N ASP A 134 29.99 -6.04 -9.54
CA ASP A 134 30.69 -7.27 -9.18
C ASP A 134 29.66 -8.37 -8.87
N PRO A 135 30.00 -9.67 -9.01
CA PRO A 135 29.19 -10.76 -8.46
C PRO A 135 28.85 -10.50 -6.98
N GLY A 136 27.56 -10.48 -6.64
CA GLY A 136 27.07 -10.14 -5.30
C GLY A 136 26.88 -8.65 -5.02
N ASN A 137 27.15 -7.75 -5.97
CA ASN A 137 26.75 -6.33 -5.91
C ASN A 137 26.50 -5.84 -7.34
N VAL A 138 25.30 -6.10 -7.82
CA VAL A 138 24.91 -5.85 -9.21
C VAL A 138 23.88 -4.73 -9.26
N ILE A 139 24.10 -3.78 -10.16
CA ILE A 139 23.14 -2.75 -10.54
C ILE A 139 22.55 -3.13 -11.89
N TYR A 140 21.24 -3.20 -11.92
CA TYR A 140 20.43 -3.49 -13.10
C TYR A 140 19.75 -2.19 -13.54
N ASP A 141 19.94 -1.82 -14.79
CA ASP A 141 19.32 -0.66 -15.43
C ASP A 141 18.46 -1.15 -16.59
N PHE A 142 17.16 -0.88 -16.53
CA PHE A 142 16.16 -1.31 -17.50
C PHE A 142 15.38 -0.10 -18.01
N GLU A 143 15.32 0.05 -19.33
CA GLU A 143 14.50 1.04 -20.02
C GLU A 143 13.69 0.38 -21.14
N ALA A 144 12.40 0.69 -21.23
CA ALA A 144 11.54 0.27 -22.32
C ALA A 144 10.55 1.38 -22.67
N GLN A 145 10.41 1.67 -23.97
CA GLN A 145 9.45 2.69 -24.42
C GLN A 145 8.01 2.25 -24.18
N SER A 146 7.68 0.97 -24.39
CA SER A 146 6.36 0.45 -24.07
C SER A 146 6.42 -1.00 -23.61
N VAL A 147 5.58 -1.33 -22.63
CA VAL A 147 5.30 -2.69 -22.17
C VAL A 147 3.79 -2.86 -22.13
N ASN A 148 3.27 -3.89 -22.81
CA ASN A 148 1.84 -4.21 -22.85
C ASN A 148 1.62 -5.63 -22.34
N MET A 149 0.57 -5.82 -21.57
CA MET A 149 0.10 -7.10 -21.09
C MET A 149 -1.35 -7.27 -21.55
N ASP A 150 -1.61 -8.33 -22.30
CA ASP A 150 -2.91 -8.61 -22.89
C ASP A 150 -3.37 -10.01 -22.47
N MET A 151 -4.55 -10.11 -21.85
CA MET A 151 -5.20 -11.39 -21.63
C MET A 151 -5.72 -11.92 -22.98
N LEU A 152 -5.11 -12.99 -23.47
CA LEU A 152 -5.44 -13.60 -24.76
C LEU A 152 -6.71 -14.46 -24.71
N ASP A 153 -6.87 -15.18 -23.61
CA ASP A 153 -7.96 -16.11 -23.38
C ASP A 153 -8.32 -16.17 -21.89
N LEU A 154 -9.59 -16.45 -21.62
CA LEU A 154 -10.07 -16.84 -20.30
C LEU A 154 -10.96 -18.07 -20.49
N THR A 155 -10.66 -19.14 -19.77
CA THR A 155 -11.41 -20.39 -19.79
C THR A 155 -11.92 -20.69 -18.40
N PHE A 156 -13.22 -20.92 -18.29
CA PHE A 156 -13.93 -21.24 -17.06
C PHE A 156 -14.65 -22.58 -17.22
N ASP A 157 -14.33 -23.55 -16.39
CA ASP A 157 -14.89 -24.92 -16.45
C ASP A 157 -14.84 -25.56 -17.85
N GLY A 158 -13.76 -25.30 -18.58
CA GLY A 158 -13.52 -25.82 -19.92
C GLY A 158 -14.25 -25.07 -21.04
N VAL A 159 -14.97 -23.99 -20.73
CA VAL A 159 -15.55 -23.07 -21.71
C VAL A 159 -14.64 -21.86 -21.88
N THR A 160 -14.04 -21.71 -23.06
CA THR A 160 -13.22 -20.54 -23.41
C THR A 160 -14.11 -19.37 -23.83
N LEU A 161 -13.98 -18.25 -23.12
CA LEU A 161 -14.63 -17.00 -23.42
C LEU A 161 -13.82 -16.23 -24.47
N GLY A 162 -14.51 -15.71 -25.48
CA GLY A 162 -13.87 -14.93 -26.54
C GLY A 162 -13.51 -13.51 -26.10
N PRO A 163 -12.62 -12.81 -26.83
CA PRO A 163 -12.17 -11.45 -26.48
C PRO A 163 -13.30 -10.40 -26.48
N GLU A 164 -14.42 -10.69 -27.12
CA GLU A 164 -15.64 -9.86 -27.10
C GLU A 164 -16.35 -9.88 -25.74
N LEU A 165 -16.24 -11.01 -25.01
CA LEU A 165 -16.84 -11.19 -23.69
C LEU A 165 -15.86 -10.85 -22.57
N THR A 166 -14.58 -11.19 -22.75
CA THR A 166 -13.57 -11.04 -21.71
C THR A 166 -12.27 -10.52 -22.29
N SER A 167 -11.85 -9.33 -21.88
CA SER A 167 -10.54 -8.77 -22.20
C SER A 167 -9.98 -8.00 -21.02
N ALA A 168 -8.67 -8.09 -20.86
CA ALA A 168 -7.91 -7.30 -19.92
C ALA A 168 -6.61 -6.85 -20.61
N ASN A 169 -6.35 -5.55 -20.61
CA ASN A 169 -5.12 -4.96 -21.11
C ASN A 169 -4.52 -4.06 -20.04
N PHE A 170 -3.21 -4.08 -19.92
CA PHE A 170 -2.42 -3.15 -19.15
C PHE A 170 -1.25 -2.68 -20.00
N SER A 171 -0.96 -1.38 -19.99
CA SER A 171 0.14 -0.79 -20.77
C SER A 171 0.90 0.20 -19.92
N LEU A 172 2.23 0.17 -20.02
CA LEU A 172 3.16 1.16 -19.48
C LEU A 172 3.90 1.84 -20.62
N GLN A 173 4.12 3.14 -20.50
CA GLN A 173 4.88 3.96 -21.44
C GLN A 173 6.08 4.62 -20.75
N ASP A 174 7.18 4.74 -21.50
CA ASP A 174 8.45 5.34 -21.06
C ASP A 174 8.91 4.80 -19.69
N LEU A 175 9.01 3.48 -19.58
CA LEU A 175 9.42 2.79 -18.37
C LEU A 175 10.94 2.91 -18.20
N ALA A 176 11.36 3.39 -17.05
CA ALA A 176 12.74 3.32 -16.57
C ALA A 176 12.74 2.68 -15.17
N TYR A 177 13.67 1.78 -14.92
CA TYR A 177 13.77 1.05 -13.66
C TYR A 177 15.23 0.73 -13.36
N VAL A 178 15.66 1.07 -12.15
CA VAL A 178 16.98 0.77 -11.63
C VAL A 178 16.82 -0.02 -10.35
N THR A 179 17.52 -1.13 -10.24
CA THR A 179 17.60 -1.91 -9.00
C THR A 179 19.04 -2.27 -8.70
N ARG A 180 19.45 -2.05 -7.46
CA ARG A 180 20.73 -2.47 -6.94
C ARG A 180 20.50 -3.61 -5.96
N SER A 181 21.19 -4.72 -6.21
CA SER A 181 21.14 -5.92 -5.39
C SER A 181 22.52 -6.19 -4.80
N VAL A 182 22.64 -6.17 -3.48
CA VAL A 182 23.87 -6.51 -2.76
C VAL A 182 23.63 -7.78 -1.95
N GLY A 183 24.34 -8.85 -2.28
CA GLY A 183 24.34 -10.12 -1.55
C GLY A 183 25.43 -10.20 -0.47
N GLY A 184 25.32 -11.20 0.42
CA GLY A 184 26.27 -11.42 1.51
C GLY A 184 25.63 -11.84 2.84
N GLY A 185 24.67 -12.77 2.80
CA GLY A 185 23.92 -13.26 3.97
C GLY A 185 22.60 -12.53 4.21
N LEU A 186 22.56 -11.23 3.94
CA LEU A 186 21.33 -10.44 3.77
C LEU A 186 21.37 -9.82 2.39
N ARG A 187 20.33 -10.04 1.58
CA ARG A 187 20.21 -9.38 0.27
C ARG A 187 19.60 -8.00 0.48
N MET A 188 20.40 -6.96 0.29
CA MET A 188 19.93 -5.59 0.29
C MET A 188 19.50 -5.20 -1.12
N ILE A 189 18.35 -4.56 -1.19
CA ILE A 189 17.73 -4.14 -2.44
C ILE A 189 17.40 -2.65 -2.32
N ASP A 190 17.88 -1.85 -3.26
CA ASP A 190 17.47 -0.45 -3.46
C ASP A 190 16.94 -0.31 -4.88
N GLN A 191 15.75 0.26 -5.04
CA GLN A 191 15.06 0.32 -6.33
C GLN A 191 14.40 1.68 -6.55
N SER A 192 14.44 2.13 -7.79
CA SER A 192 13.67 3.27 -8.25
C SER A 192 13.09 2.96 -9.63
N GLY A 193 11.85 3.34 -9.88
CA GLY A 193 11.20 3.18 -11.16
C GLY A 193 10.34 4.37 -11.52
N SER A 194 10.13 4.56 -12.81
CA SER A 194 9.20 5.56 -13.33
C SER A 194 8.54 5.10 -14.62
N ALA A 195 7.32 5.56 -14.86
CA ALA A 195 6.64 5.43 -16.14
C ALA A 195 5.85 6.72 -16.42
N SER A 196 5.83 7.18 -17.68
CA SER A 196 5.09 8.40 -18.04
C SER A 196 3.59 8.19 -17.94
N THR A 197 3.11 7.01 -18.32
CA THR A 197 1.68 6.66 -18.26
C THR A 197 1.51 5.16 -18.03
N ALA A 198 0.55 4.80 -17.17
CA ALA A 198 -0.06 3.47 -17.16
C ALA A 198 -1.49 3.58 -17.66
N THR A 199 -1.94 2.66 -18.49
CA THR A 199 -3.35 2.50 -18.85
C THR A 199 -3.80 1.08 -18.60
N TYR A 200 -5.03 0.91 -18.15
CA TYR A 200 -5.63 -0.41 -17.97
C TYR A 200 -7.05 -0.41 -18.51
N LYS A 201 -7.44 -1.54 -19.10
CA LYS A 201 -8.75 -1.77 -19.64
C LYS A 201 -9.22 -3.15 -19.27
N ILE A 202 -10.38 -3.25 -18.65
CA ILE A 202 -11.01 -4.51 -18.27
C ILE A 202 -12.40 -4.50 -18.88
N ASN A 203 -12.77 -5.58 -19.56
CA ASN A 203 -14.11 -5.83 -20.04
C ASN A 203 -14.45 -7.27 -19.71
N LEU A 204 -15.48 -7.47 -18.90
CA LEU A 204 -15.99 -8.77 -18.50
C LEU A 204 -17.49 -8.78 -18.80
N SER A 205 -17.97 -9.86 -19.40
CA SER A 205 -19.36 -10.11 -19.70
C SER A 205 -19.65 -11.57 -19.38
N ASP A 206 -20.66 -11.83 -18.57
CA ASP A 206 -21.10 -13.18 -18.27
C ASP A 206 -21.84 -13.75 -19.50
N PRO A 207 -21.40 -14.89 -20.08
CA PRO A 207 -22.09 -15.50 -21.22
C PRO A 207 -23.47 -16.06 -20.87
N MET A 208 -23.76 -16.31 -19.59
CA MET A 208 -25.00 -16.96 -19.12
C MET A 208 -26.06 -15.97 -18.67
N SER A 209 -25.68 -14.71 -18.47
CA SER A 209 -26.56 -13.65 -18.01
C SER A 209 -26.34 -12.38 -18.83
N ASP A 210 -26.96 -11.30 -18.37
CA ASP A 210 -26.83 -9.99 -18.94
C ASP A 210 -25.76 -9.16 -18.18
N GLU A 211 -25.03 -9.77 -17.26
CA GLU A 211 -24.08 -9.04 -16.42
C GLU A 211 -22.84 -8.60 -17.20
N THR A 212 -22.42 -7.37 -16.98
CA THR A 212 -21.25 -6.78 -17.63
C THR A 212 -20.49 -5.87 -16.69
N PHE A 213 -19.17 -5.82 -16.83
CA PHE A 213 -18.27 -4.95 -16.10
C PHE A 213 -17.22 -4.41 -17.06
N LYS A 214 -17.10 -3.09 -17.16
CA LYS A 214 -16.09 -2.40 -17.96
C LYS A 214 -15.38 -1.37 -17.11
N MET A 215 -14.06 -1.33 -17.22
CA MET A 215 -13.22 -0.34 -16.56
C MET A 215 -12.12 0.10 -17.51
N ASP A 216 -12.06 1.40 -17.80
CA ASP A 216 -10.97 2.03 -18.54
C ASP A 216 -10.30 3.02 -17.59
N GLY A 217 -8.99 2.92 -17.37
CA GLY A 217 -8.28 3.84 -16.49
C GLY A 217 -6.89 4.19 -16.95
N GLN A 218 -6.37 5.28 -16.40
CA GLN A 218 -5.05 5.80 -16.65
C GLN A 218 -4.44 6.43 -15.39
N MET A 219 -3.11 6.38 -15.31
CA MET A 219 -2.28 7.08 -14.33
C MET A 219 -1.14 7.79 -15.05
N ARG A 220 -0.70 8.95 -14.56
CA ARG A 220 0.37 9.76 -15.16
C ARG A 220 1.52 9.98 -14.19
N ASP A 221 2.71 10.17 -14.76
CA ASP A 221 3.97 10.46 -14.06
C ASP A 221 4.15 9.56 -12.82
N ILE A 222 4.15 8.26 -13.08
CA ILE A 222 4.24 7.24 -12.05
C ILE A 222 5.69 7.18 -11.59
N THR A 223 5.90 7.22 -10.28
CA THR A 223 7.21 6.95 -9.69
C THR A 223 7.10 5.94 -8.56
N PHE A 224 8.15 5.16 -8.39
CA PHE A 224 8.33 4.22 -7.30
C PHE A 224 9.75 4.39 -6.77
N GLU A 225 9.88 4.51 -5.46
CA GLU A 225 11.16 4.41 -4.76
C GLU A 225 10.98 3.42 -3.62
N GLY A 226 11.86 2.45 -3.50
CA GLY A 226 11.73 1.46 -2.45
C GLY A 226 12.97 0.61 -2.28
N GLY A 227 12.98 -0.19 -1.23
CA GLY A 227 14.11 -1.02 -0.90
C GLY A 227 13.83 -1.85 0.33
N GLY A 228 14.82 -2.66 0.69
CA GLY A 228 14.67 -3.55 1.82
C GLY A 228 15.85 -4.47 2.05
N VAL A 229 15.74 -5.21 3.14
CA VAL A 229 16.67 -6.26 3.57
C VAL A 229 15.92 -7.57 3.49
N PHE A 230 16.43 -8.50 2.69
CA PHE A 230 15.83 -9.82 2.48
C PHE A 230 16.77 -10.89 3.04
N PRO A 231 16.39 -11.60 4.12
CA PRO A 231 17.25 -12.61 4.72
C PRO A 231 17.42 -13.83 3.81
N GLU A 232 18.66 -14.33 3.70
CA GLU A 232 18.95 -15.55 2.93
C GLU A 232 18.73 -16.80 3.79
N GLY A 233 18.24 -17.89 3.18
CA GLY A 233 18.11 -19.19 3.85
C GLY A 233 16.98 -19.29 4.87
N VAL A 234 16.06 -18.34 4.88
CA VAL A 234 14.81 -18.36 5.66
C VAL A 234 13.65 -18.73 4.73
N ASP A 235 12.69 -19.49 5.24
CA ASP A 235 11.46 -19.77 4.51
C ASP A 235 10.66 -18.48 4.31
N MET A 236 10.43 -18.08 3.07
CA MET A 236 9.71 -16.85 2.73
C MET A 236 8.22 -16.92 3.08
N GLN A 237 7.69 -18.12 3.33
CA GLN A 237 6.32 -18.31 3.80
C GLN A 237 6.19 -18.10 5.32
N ASP A 238 7.31 -18.19 6.06
CA ASP A 238 7.34 -17.92 7.50
C ASP A 238 7.69 -16.44 7.74
N ILE A 239 6.65 -15.61 7.73
CA ILE A 239 6.77 -14.16 7.92
C ILE A 239 7.43 -13.82 9.27
N ASN A 240 7.12 -14.58 10.33
CA ASN A 240 7.71 -14.34 11.65
C ASN A 240 9.22 -14.65 11.65
N ALA A 241 9.63 -15.78 11.07
CA ALA A 241 11.04 -16.12 10.91
C ALA A 241 11.79 -15.09 10.06
N MET A 242 11.17 -14.57 8.99
CA MET A 242 11.74 -13.50 8.17
C MET A 242 11.99 -12.24 8.99
N LEU A 243 11.00 -11.77 9.76
CA LEU A 243 11.13 -10.60 10.62
C LEU A 243 12.24 -10.77 11.66
N ASN A 244 12.29 -11.94 12.31
CA ASN A 244 13.35 -12.28 13.27
C ASN A 244 14.75 -12.35 12.63
N ALA A 245 14.83 -12.65 11.35
CA ALA A 245 16.06 -12.64 10.57
C ALA A 245 16.44 -11.25 10.03
N GLY A 246 15.67 -10.20 10.35
CA GLY A 246 15.95 -8.81 9.96
C GLY A 246 15.33 -8.40 8.63
N PHE A 247 14.25 -9.07 8.20
CA PHE A 247 13.49 -8.65 7.03
C PHE A 247 12.93 -7.23 7.22
N GLU A 248 13.12 -6.40 6.20
CA GLU A 248 12.55 -5.07 6.12
C GLU A 248 12.24 -4.75 4.66
N PHE A 249 11.12 -4.08 4.42
CA PHE A 249 10.75 -3.53 3.12
C PHE A 249 10.08 -2.17 3.30
N GLY A 250 10.44 -1.21 2.46
CA GLY A 250 9.78 0.09 2.40
C GLY A 250 9.67 0.57 0.96
N GLY A 251 8.56 1.24 0.65
CA GLY A 251 8.35 1.80 -0.68
C GLY A 251 7.39 2.96 -0.67
N THR A 252 7.65 3.93 -1.54
CA THR A 252 6.81 5.08 -1.87
C THR A 252 6.43 5.00 -3.34
N PHE A 253 5.14 5.06 -3.62
CA PHE A 253 4.57 5.11 -4.96
C PHE A 253 3.84 6.45 -5.11
N THR A 254 4.10 7.18 -6.20
CA THR A 254 3.38 8.44 -6.46
C THR A 254 2.91 8.55 -7.92
N THR A 255 1.86 9.36 -8.13
CA THR A 255 1.36 9.74 -9.47
C THR A 255 0.95 11.22 -9.47
N SER A 256 1.03 11.88 -10.63
CA SER A 256 0.56 13.26 -10.86
C SER A 256 -0.90 13.35 -11.32
N GLY A 257 -1.62 12.23 -11.19
CA GLY A 257 -3.05 12.16 -11.44
C GLY A 257 -3.48 10.85 -12.05
N GLY A 258 -4.70 10.46 -11.72
CA GLY A 258 -5.36 9.28 -12.23
C GLY A 258 -6.75 9.60 -12.71
N ALA A 259 -7.26 8.77 -13.60
CA ALA A 259 -8.67 8.77 -13.95
C ALA A 259 -9.12 7.36 -14.28
N TYR A 260 -10.35 7.01 -13.94
CA TYR A 260 -10.98 5.81 -14.47
C TYR A 260 -12.47 6.00 -14.69
N ASP A 261 -12.96 5.32 -15.70
CA ASP A 261 -14.35 5.19 -16.06
C ASP A 261 -14.75 3.73 -15.84
N LEU A 262 -15.80 3.52 -15.05
CA LEU A 262 -16.37 2.22 -14.77
C LEU A 262 -17.81 2.21 -15.28
N THR A 263 -18.19 1.15 -15.98
CA THR A 263 -19.57 0.88 -16.39
C THR A 263 -19.91 -0.55 -16.00
N PHE A 264 -21.02 -0.75 -15.31
CA PHE A 264 -21.45 -2.09 -14.93
C PHE A 264 -22.95 -2.27 -15.13
N ARG A 265 -23.34 -3.53 -15.29
CA ARG A 265 -24.72 -4.00 -15.33
C ARG A 265 -24.78 -5.31 -14.56
N SER A 266 -25.70 -5.40 -13.62
CA SER A 266 -25.99 -6.57 -12.79
C SER A 266 -27.50 -6.69 -12.59
N ASP A 267 -27.95 -7.80 -12.01
CA ASP A 267 -29.35 -7.98 -11.63
C ASP A 267 -29.81 -6.97 -10.55
N ASP A 268 -28.89 -6.53 -9.69
CA ASP A 268 -29.14 -5.58 -8.61
C ASP A 268 -29.06 -4.10 -9.06
N GLY A 269 -28.63 -3.87 -10.30
CA GLY A 269 -28.58 -2.53 -10.88
C GLY A 269 -27.48 -2.33 -11.92
N SER A 270 -27.49 -1.15 -12.53
CA SER A 270 -26.53 -0.77 -13.55
C SER A 270 -26.14 0.69 -13.41
N GLY A 271 -24.95 1.03 -13.86
CA GLY A 271 -24.47 2.39 -13.71
C GLY A 271 -23.10 2.67 -14.26
N THR A 272 -22.69 3.91 -14.08
CA THR A 272 -21.39 4.43 -14.45
C THR A 272 -20.76 5.16 -13.28
N ILE A 273 -19.45 4.99 -13.08
CA ILE A 273 -18.65 5.74 -12.11
C ILE A 273 -17.46 6.34 -12.86
N ASN A 274 -17.28 7.66 -12.77
CA ASN A 274 -16.14 8.37 -13.33
C ASN A 274 -15.37 9.02 -12.19
N THR A 275 -14.09 8.71 -12.07
CA THR A 275 -13.23 9.24 -11.02
C THR A 275 -12.02 9.95 -11.62
N THR A 276 -11.61 11.06 -11.02
CA THR A 276 -10.35 11.73 -11.32
C THR A 276 -9.62 12.11 -10.04
N SER A 277 -8.30 12.18 -10.09
CA SER A 277 -7.41 12.70 -9.04
C SER A 277 -6.28 13.54 -9.64
N GLU A 278 -5.81 14.54 -8.90
CA GLU A 278 -4.66 15.39 -9.25
C GLU A 278 -3.33 14.81 -8.74
N GLY A 279 -3.39 13.86 -7.82
CA GLY A 279 -2.20 13.16 -7.33
C GLY A 279 -2.57 12.02 -6.39
N THR A 280 -1.63 11.08 -6.24
CA THR A 280 -1.73 9.99 -5.28
C THR A 280 -0.35 9.71 -4.72
N GLU A 281 -0.27 9.48 -3.41
CA GLU A 281 0.90 8.94 -2.74
C GLU A 281 0.49 7.70 -1.93
N LEU A 282 1.26 6.64 -2.05
CA LEU A 282 1.18 5.44 -1.24
C LEU A 282 2.55 5.19 -0.63
N VAL A 283 2.64 5.18 0.70
CA VAL A 283 3.85 4.80 1.45
C VAL A 283 3.56 3.52 2.21
N THR A 284 4.40 2.52 1.99
CA THR A 284 4.36 1.24 2.68
C THR A 284 5.68 1.01 3.41
N ARG A 285 5.61 0.48 4.63
CA ARG A 285 6.77 -0.09 5.33
C ARG A 285 6.36 -1.35 6.05
N PHE A 286 7.25 -2.31 6.10
CA PHE A 286 7.07 -3.58 6.76
C PHE A 286 8.41 -4.04 7.32
N GLY A 287 8.47 -4.36 8.61
CA GLY A 287 9.69 -4.82 9.26
C GLY A 287 9.46 -5.09 10.74
N SER A 288 10.54 -5.25 11.51
CA SER A 288 10.47 -5.50 12.96
C SER A 288 9.71 -4.40 13.73
N ASP A 289 9.76 -3.17 13.22
CA ASP A 289 9.10 -2.02 13.83
C ASP A 289 7.59 -2.02 13.59
N GLY A 290 7.08 -2.77 12.62
CA GLY A 290 5.66 -2.84 12.32
C GLY A 290 5.30 -2.79 10.84
N ILE A 291 4.00 -2.55 10.63
CA ILE A 291 3.39 -2.27 9.33
C ILE A 291 2.99 -0.80 9.31
N ALA A 292 3.52 -0.05 8.35
CA ALA A 292 3.06 1.30 8.04
C ALA A 292 2.39 1.32 6.66
N TYR A 293 1.20 1.88 6.57
CA TYR A 293 0.45 2.05 5.34
C TYR A 293 -0.20 3.43 5.31
N ASN A 294 0.31 4.30 4.44
CA ASN A 294 -0.19 5.66 4.28
C ASN A 294 -0.63 5.85 2.84
N VAL A 295 -1.88 6.27 2.64
CA VAL A 295 -2.43 6.60 1.32
C VAL A 295 -2.97 8.01 1.39
N SER A 296 -2.62 8.84 0.42
CA SER A 296 -3.25 10.13 0.19
C SER A 296 -3.60 10.31 -1.28
N GLN A 297 -4.75 10.95 -1.52
CA GLN A 297 -5.20 11.38 -2.84
C GLN A 297 -5.62 12.83 -2.76
N VAL A 298 -5.18 13.62 -3.74
CA VAL A 298 -5.47 15.06 -3.81
C VAL A 298 -6.31 15.38 -5.04
N GLY A 299 -7.19 16.37 -4.91
CA GLY A 299 -8.06 16.84 -5.99
C GLY A 299 -8.96 15.74 -6.54
N VAL A 300 -9.70 15.06 -5.66
CA VAL A 300 -10.55 13.92 -6.02
C VAL A 300 -11.90 14.42 -6.52
N THR A 301 -12.38 13.88 -7.64
CA THR A 301 -13.77 14.05 -8.09
C THR A 301 -14.36 12.68 -8.45
N ILE A 302 -15.56 12.41 -7.96
CA ILE A 302 -16.31 11.18 -8.23
C ILE A 302 -17.68 11.56 -8.76
N ASN A 303 -18.00 11.06 -9.95
CA ASN A 303 -19.32 11.16 -10.55
C ASN A 303 -19.93 9.78 -10.67
N THR A 304 -21.20 9.64 -10.31
CA THR A 304 -21.88 8.35 -10.27
C THR A 304 -23.29 8.49 -10.81
N LEU A 305 -23.67 7.56 -11.69
CA LEU A 305 -25.02 7.42 -12.21
C LEU A 305 -25.43 5.95 -12.04
N MET A 306 -26.48 5.70 -11.27
CA MET A 306 -27.02 4.36 -11.04
C MET A 306 -28.50 4.34 -11.46
N THR A 307 -29.00 3.22 -11.98
CA THR A 307 -30.41 3.07 -12.39
C THR A 307 -31.39 3.15 -11.22
N GLU A 308 -30.92 2.83 -10.02
CA GLU A 308 -31.67 2.74 -8.77
C GLU A 308 -31.76 4.11 -8.10
N LEU A 309 -30.90 5.04 -8.51
CA LEU A 309 -30.89 6.40 -8.02
C LEU A 309 -31.65 7.32 -8.99
N PRO A 310 -32.60 8.13 -8.50
CA PRO A 310 -33.41 8.99 -9.35
C PRO A 310 -32.61 10.14 -9.99
N LEU A 311 -31.41 10.42 -9.49
CA LEU A 311 -30.56 11.55 -9.86
C LEU A 311 -29.08 11.12 -9.82
N PRO A 312 -28.22 11.71 -10.67
CA PRO A 312 -26.78 11.49 -10.60
C PRO A 312 -26.18 12.05 -9.32
N LEU A 313 -25.17 11.38 -8.78
CA LEU A 313 -24.40 11.80 -7.62
C LEU A 313 -23.04 12.34 -8.07
N SER A 314 -22.59 13.42 -7.45
CA SER A 314 -21.28 14.01 -7.72
C SER A 314 -20.72 14.61 -6.44
N PHE A 315 -19.47 14.30 -6.17
CA PHE A 315 -18.73 14.74 -4.99
C PHE A 315 -17.30 15.09 -5.40
N SER A 316 -16.72 16.07 -4.72
CA SER A 316 -15.28 16.36 -4.82
C SER A 316 -14.67 16.50 -3.44
N ALA A 317 -13.38 16.25 -3.31
CA ALA A 317 -12.62 16.49 -2.08
C ALA A 317 -11.24 17.05 -2.43
N ASP A 318 -10.73 17.95 -1.59
CA ASP A 318 -9.39 18.50 -1.74
C ASP A 318 -8.34 17.43 -1.42
N GLU A 319 -8.57 16.67 -0.34
CA GLU A 319 -7.74 15.54 0.06
C GLU A 319 -8.57 14.42 0.69
N ILE A 320 -8.22 13.18 0.35
CA ILE A 320 -8.62 11.98 1.07
C ILE A 320 -7.35 11.25 1.49
N SER A 321 -7.12 11.08 2.78
CA SER A 321 -5.96 10.34 3.28
C SER A 321 -6.29 9.42 4.43
N THR A 322 -5.51 8.35 4.53
CA THR A 322 -5.56 7.35 5.60
C THR A 322 -4.14 6.95 5.94
N ASN A 323 -3.83 6.88 7.22
CA ASN A 323 -2.55 6.39 7.70
C ASN A 323 -2.76 5.35 8.79
N PHE A 324 -1.88 4.37 8.80
CA PHE A 324 -1.90 3.29 9.76
C PHE A 324 -0.46 2.90 10.09
N LEU A 325 -0.18 2.78 11.38
CA LEU A 325 1.06 2.25 11.91
C LEU A 325 0.71 1.24 13.00
N LEU A 326 1.07 -0.02 12.80
CA LEU A 326 0.93 -1.05 13.83
C LEU A 326 2.25 -1.76 14.08
N PRO A 327 2.68 -1.87 15.35
CA PRO A 327 3.71 -2.83 15.71
C PRO A 327 3.17 -4.25 15.55
N VAL A 328 4.04 -5.20 15.21
CA VAL A 328 3.66 -6.61 14.98
C VAL A 328 4.51 -7.62 15.73
N GLN A 329 5.68 -7.19 16.23
CA GLN A 329 6.57 -8.03 17.01
C GLN A 329 6.49 -7.69 18.50
N LYS A 330 6.62 -8.73 19.33
CA LYS A 330 6.77 -8.63 20.76
C LYS A 330 7.98 -7.75 21.11
N SER A 331 7.82 -6.87 22.09
CA SER A 331 8.93 -6.08 22.63
C SER A 331 8.75 -5.72 24.10
N ASP A 332 9.86 -5.68 24.83
CA ASP A 332 9.91 -5.13 26.19
C ASP A 332 9.94 -3.57 26.20
N SER A 333 10.25 -2.96 25.05
CA SER A 333 10.24 -1.51 24.83
C SER A 333 8.88 -1.02 24.35
N GLU A 334 8.62 0.27 24.57
CA GLU A 334 7.47 0.95 23.96
C GLU A 334 7.64 0.99 22.44
N GLN A 335 6.55 0.71 21.73
CA GLN A 335 6.44 0.73 20.27
C GLN A 335 5.31 1.67 19.88
N ASP A 336 5.56 2.47 18.84
CA ASP A 336 4.58 3.43 18.33
C ASP A 336 3.46 2.73 17.56
N PHE A 337 2.24 3.24 17.70
CA PHE A 337 1.12 2.90 16.82
C PHE A 337 0.36 4.17 16.43
N GLY A 338 -0.36 4.11 15.32
CA GLY A 338 -1.11 5.24 14.79
C GLY A 338 -2.25 4.82 13.88
N LEU A 339 -3.32 5.62 13.91
CA LEU A 339 -4.46 5.52 13.02
C LEU A 339 -4.91 6.93 12.67
N GLY A 340 -4.94 7.26 11.39
CA GLY A 340 -5.46 8.53 10.93
C GLY A 340 -6.30 8.40 9.67
N PHE A 341 -7.26 9.31 9.58
CA PHE A 341 -8.17 9.50 8.47
C PHE A 341 -8.40 11.01 8.30
N ALA A 342 -8.29 11.50 7.07
CA ALA A 342 -8.69 12.86 6.74
C ALA A 342 -9.47 12.86 5.42
N LEU A 343 -10.61 13.53 5.46
CA LEU A 343 -11.38 13.95 4.30
C LEU A 343 -11.55 15.46 4.42
N THR A 344 -10.88 16.21 3.56
CA THR A 344 -10.89 17.67 3.62
C THR A 344 -11.50 18.25 2.36
N GLY A 345 -12.20 19.37 2.52
CA GLY A 345 -12.77 20.08 1.39
C GLY A 345 -13.87 19.29 0.66
N LEU A 346 -14.56 18.36 1.32
CA LEU A 346 -15.63 17.59 0.69
C LEU A 346 -16.74 18.55 0.25
N THR A 347 -16.98 18.61 -1.05
CA THR A 347 -18.14 19.26 -1.64
C THR A 347 -19.08 18.23 -2.24
N VAL A 348 -20.36 18.53 -2.16
CA VAL A 348 -21.44 17.66 -2.61
C VAL A 348 -22.28 18.46 -3.60
N SER A 349 -22.74 17.82 -4.67
CA SER A 349 -23.52 18.51 -5.70
C SER A 349 -24.81 19.14 -5.17
N ASP A 350 -25.24 20.23 -5.80
CA ASP A 350 -26.51 20.91 -5.47
C ASP A 350 -27.72 20.00 -5.61
N THR A 351 -27.63 18.99 -6.49
CA THR A 351 -28.67 17.97 -6.69
C THR A 351 -28.88 17.15 -5.42
N ILE A 352 -27.81 16.74 -4.75
CA ILE A 352 -27.88 15.98 -3.50
C ILE A 352 -28.32 16.87 -2.36
N TRP A 353 -27.75 18.09 -2.24
CA TRP A 353 -28.21 19.06 -1.23
C TRP A 353 -29.71 19.35 -1.37
N GLY A 354 -30.22 19.45 -2.59
CA GLY A 354 -31.64 19.67 -2.87
C GLY A 354 -32.58 18.55 -2.39
N LEU A 355 -32.07 17.34 -2.11
CA LEU A 355 -32.88 16.23 -1.60
C LEU A 355 -33.31 16.43 -0.14
N PHE A 356 -32.50 17.13 0.67
CA PHE A 356 -32.76 17.31 2.10
C PHE A 356 -32.76 18.77 2.56
N ASP A 357 -32.20 19.69 1.78
CA ASP A 357 -32.25 21.15 2.01
C ASP A 357 -32.53 21.93 0.71
N PRO A 358 -33.74 21.80 0.14
CA PRO A 358 -34.14 22.53 -1.07
C PRO A 358 -34.31 24.04 -0.84
N ALA A 359 -34.50 24.46 0.42
CA ALA A 359 -34.64 25.86 0.80
C ALA A 359 -33.30 26.57 1.03
N VAL A 360 -32.18 25.83 0.97
CA VAL A 360 -30.82 26.34 1.17
C VAL A 360 -30.67 27.01 2.54
N GLN A 361 -31.19 26.35 3.57
CA GLN A 361 -31.09 26.83 4.96
C GLN A 361 -29.74 26.48 5.59
N LEU A 362 -29.12 25.37 5.18
CA LEU A 362 -27.83 24.93 5.68
C LEU A 362 -26.68 25.56 4.85
N PRO A 363 -25.63 26.10 5.50
CA PRO A 363 -24.41 26.49 4.81
C PRO A 363 -23.80 25.31 4.04
N ARG A 364 -23.50 25.52 2.75
CA ARG A 364 -22.90 24.50 1.87
C ARG A 364 -21.38 24.66 1.74
N ASP A 365 -20.74 25.16 2.80
CA ASP A 365 -19.28 25.25 2.88
C ASP A 365 -18.65 23.83 2.84
N PRO A 366 -17.40 23.69 2.38
CA PRO A 366 -16.75 22.38 2.29
C PRO A 366 -16.70 21.67 3.66
N ILE A 367 -16.94 20.37 3.61
CA ILE A 367 -17.01 19.49 4.79
C ILE A 367 -15.61 18.94 5.09
N ASN A 368 -15.22 18.95 6.37
CA ASN A 368 -14.02 18.27 6.84
C ASN A 368 -14.40 17.18 7.84
N LEU A 369 -13.78 16.00 7.68
CA LEU A 369 -13.82 14.90 8.65
C LEU A 369 -12.38 14.46 8.90
N ILE A 370 -11.86 14.72 10.09
CA ILE A 370 -10.49 14.39 10.48
C ILE A 370 -10.52 13.58 11.77
N PHE A 371 -9.72 12.52 11.79
CA PHE A 371 -9.42 11.72 12.96
C PHE A 371 -7.96 11.33 12.91
N ASP A 372 -7.17 11.72 13.91
CA ASP A 372 -5.74 11.40 14.00
C ASP A 372 -5.41 10.97 15.43
N LEU A 373 -5.05 9.70 15.55
CA LEU A 373 -4.73 9.00 16.77
C LEU A 373 -3.29 8.47 16.68
N GLY A 374 -2.50 8.73 17.72
CA GLY A 374 -1.19 8.12 17.90
C GLY A 374 -1.03 7.61 19.33
N GLY A 375 -0.10 6.71 19.56
CA GLY A 375 0.14 6.20 20.90
C GLY A 375 1.34 5.28 20.97
N THR A 376 1.54 4.73 22.17
CA THR A 376 2.59 3.74 22.43
C THR A 376 2.01 2.54 23.15
N ALA A 377 2.48 1.36 22.78
CA ALA A 377 2.13 0.10 23.42
C ALA A 377 3.36 -0.79 23.57
N LYS A 378 3.27 -1.82 24.40
CA LYS A 378 4.22 -2.93 24.43
C LYS A 378 3.51 -4.18 24.00
N LEU A 379 3.95 -4.81 22.91
CA LEU A 379 3.38 -6.08 22.50
C LEU A 379 3.96 -7.21 23.32
N LEU A 380 3.08 -8.05 23.87
CA LEU A 380 3.46 -9.20 24.69
C LEU A 380 3.60 -10.48 23.84
N PHE A 381 3.11 -10.43 22.60
CA PHE A 381 3.08 -11.51 21.63
C PHE A 381 3.47 -11.00 20.24
N ASP A 382 3.98 -11.91 19.42
CA ASP A 382 4.19 -11.71 17.99
C ASP A 382 2.89 -11.98 17.24
N PHE A 383 2.27 -10.96 16.65
CA PHE A 383 0.97 -11.10 15.98
C PHE A 383 1.01 -11.87 14.67
N LEU A 384 2.19 -11.99 14.07
CA LEU A 384 2.42 -12.72 12.83
C LEU A 384 2.96 -14.13 13.07
N ASP A 385 3.05 -14.56 14.33
CA ASP A 385 3.35 -15.94 14.71
C ASP A 385 2.04 -16.72 14.86
N PRO A 386 1.78 -17.74 14.02
CA PRO A 386 0.54 -18.50 14.06
C PRO A 386 0.31 -19.23 15.39
N ASP A 387 1.39 -19.72 16.04
CA ASP A 387 1.29 -20.43 17.32
C ASP A 387 0.83 -19.48 18.43
N GLN A 388 1.33 -18.24 18.42
CA GLN A 388 0.91 -17.21 19.36
C GLN A 388 -0.50 -16.70 19.08
N GLY A 389 -0.90 -16.65 17.80
CA GLY A 389 -2.26 -16.33 17.38
C GLY A 389 -3.28 -17.33 17.94
N GLU A 390 -2.99 -18.63 17.89
CA GLU A 390 -3.84 -19.68 18.47
C GLU A 390 -3.95 -19.53 20.00
N ILE A 391 -2.83 -19.31 20.69
CA ILE A 391 -2.82 -19.08 22.14
C ILE A 391 -3.69 -17.87 22.52
N LEU A 392 -3.58 -16.76 21.80
CA LEU A 392 -4.40 -15.57 22.04
C LEU A 392 -5.89 -15.86 21.84
N ALA A 393 -6.24 -16.58 20.79
CA ALA A 393 -7.62 -16.95 20.48
C ALA A 393 -8.23 -17.89 21.55
N GLU A 394 -7.47 -18.86 22.04
CA GLU A 394 -7.94 -19.82 23.05
C GLU A 394 -8.03 -19.22 24.46
N THR A 395 -7.04 -18.42 24.85
CA THR A 395 -6.91 -17.95 26.23
C THR A 395 -7.58 -16.60 26.48
N GLY A 396 -7.80 -15.81 25.43
CA GLY A 396 -8.22 -14.41 25.55
C GLY A 396 -7.21 -13.56 26.33
N ALA A 397 -5.93 -13.95 26.31
CA ALA A 397 -4.87 -13.20 26.97
C ALA A 397 -4.76 -11.78 26.39
N VAL A 398 -4.31 -10.85 27.22
CA VAL A 398 -4.10 -9.46 26.81
C VAL A 398 -2.90 -9.41 25.86
N PRO A 399 -3.06 -8.98 24.59
CA PRO A 399 -2.02 -9.10 23.58
C PRO A 399 -0.91 -8.05 23.72
N GLY A 400 -1.17 -6.97 24.46
CA GLY A 400 -0.21 -5.89 24.67
C GLY A 400 -0.64 -4.96 25.81
N GLU A 401 0.32 -4.23 26.34
CA GLU A 401 0.10 -3.18 27.33
C GLU A 401 -0.01 -1.82 26.63
N LEU A 402 -1.18 -1.17 26.72
CA LEU A 402 -1.34 0.20 26.25
C LEU A 402 -0.62 1.13 27.22
N ILE A 403 0.27 2.00 26.73
CA ILE A 403 1.07 2.91 27.56
C ILE A 403 0.59 4.36 27.42
N SER A 404 0.39 4.80 26.19
CA SER A 404 -0.13 6.14 25.90
C SER A 404 -1.07 6.16 24.70
N LEU A 405 -1.99 7.10 24.72
CA LEU A 405 -2.90 7.39 23.61
C LEU A 405 -3.05 8.90 23.47
N LYS A 406 -2.86 9.41 22.27
CA LYS A 406 -2.95 10.82 21.92
C LYS A 406 -3.92 10.97 20.77
N LEU A 407 -4.96 11.75 20.99
CA LEU A 407 -5.79 12.28 19.93
C LEU A 407 -5.11 13.56 19.43
N ASN A 408 -4.39 13.45 18.32
CA ASN A 408 -3.71 14.59 17.70
C ASN A 408 -4.75 15.57 17.14
N ALA A 409 -5.80 15.06 16.50
CA ALA A 409 -6.92 15.85 16.02
C ALA A 409 -8.20 14.99 15.91
N ILE A 410 -9.32 15.58 16.27
CA ILE A 410 -10.64 15.21 15.74
C ILE A 410 -11.26 16.47 15.17
N GLU A 411 -11.81 16.40 13.97
CA GLU A 411 -12.56 17.49 13.35
C GLU A 411 -13.79 16.95 12.63
N VAL A 412 -14.94 17.57 12.89
CA VAL A 412 -16.15 17.42 12.09
C VAL A 412 -16.66 18.81 11.79
N LYS A 413 -16.47 19.26 10.55
CA LYS A 413 -16.93 20.56 10.06
C LYS A 413 -17.97 20.34 8.97
N ALA A 414 -19.20 20.73 9.20
CA ALA A 414 -20.28 20.62 8.23
C ALA A 414 -21.43 21.57 8.56
N ALA A 415 -22.13 22.04 7.53
CA ALA A 415 -23.39 22.78 7.68
C ALA A 415 -23.31 23.98 8.66
N GLY A 416 -22.17 24.69 8.67
CA GLY A 416 -21.94 25.85 9.53
C GLY A 416 -21.58 25.54 10.98
N ALA A 417 -21.44 24.27 11.35
CA ALA A 417 -20.95 23.83 12.66
C ALA A 417 -19.57 23.15 12.54
N GLU A 418 -18.77 23.27 13.59
CA GLU A 418 -17.42 22.69 13.67
C GLU A 418 -17.19 22.13 15.08
N LEU A 419 -16.98 20.82 15.17
CA LEU A 419 -16.47 20.16 16.37
C LEU A 419 -14.98 19.86 16.14
N ALA A 420 -14.11 20.43 16.97
CA ALA A 420 -12.67 20.18 16.94
C ALA A 420 -12.16 19.75 18.31
N GLY A 421 -11.09 18.96 18.36
CA GLY A 421 -10.51 18.57 19.63
C GLY A 421 -9.19 17.82 19.57
N GLN A 422 -8.54 17.76 20.73
CA GLN A 422 -7.27 17.07 20.92
C GLN A 422 -7.15 16.61 22.37
N GLY A 423 -6.31 15.60 22.62
CA GLY A 423 -6.16 15.07 23.96
C GLY A 423 -5.02 14.08 24.08
N ALA A 424 -4.65 13.76 25.31
CA ALA A 424 -3.63 12.75 25.59
C ALA A 424 -3.91 12.06 26.92
N PHE A 425 -3.68 10.75 26.93
CA PHE A 425 -3.83 9.85 28.06
C PHE A 425 -2.58 8.98 28.21
N THR A 426 -2.24 8.68 29.45
CA THR A 426 -1.28 7.64 29.86
C THR A 426 -2.02 6.56 30.62
N PHE A 427 -1.53 5.33 30.58
CA PHE A 427 -2.26 4.17 31.08
C PHE A 427 -1.43 3.42 32.12
N ASP A 428 -2.02 3.19 33.29
CA ASP A 428 -1.42 2.46 34.40
C ASP A 428 -1.84 0.99 34.34
N ASN A 429 -1.00 0.16 33.73
CA ASN A 429 -1.22 -1.30 33.60
C ASN A 429 -1.16 -2.05 34.95
N GLY A 430 -0.74 -1.39 36.04
CA GLY A 430 -0.82 -1.94 37.40
C GLY A 430 -2.21 -1.81 38.04
N ASP A 431 -3.08 -0.96 37.51
CA ASP A 431 -4.44 -0.75 38.00
C ASP A 431 -5.49 -1.08 36.93
N LEU A 432 -5.87 -2.36 36.91
CA LEU A 432 -6.95 -2.88 36.07
C LEU A 432 -8.31 -2.88 36.80
N ILE A 433 -8.38 -2.43 38.06
CA ILE A 433 -9.60 -2.53 38.86
C ILE A 433 -10.45 -1.27 38.70
N THR A 434 -9.81 -0.10 38.72
CA THR A 434 -10.51 1.20 38.67
C THR A 434 -11.36 1.35 37.41
N PHE A 435 -10.93 0.77 36.27
CA PHE A 435 -11.63 0.82 34.99
C PHE A 435 -12.04 -0.57 34.46
N ASN A 436 -12.48 -1.49 35.34
CA ASN A 436 -13.12 -2.77 34.98
C ASN A 436 -12.35 -3.61 33.94
N GLY A 437 -11.06 -3.82 34.18
CA GLY A 437 -10.17 -4.59 33.31
C GLY A 437 -9.34 -3.75 32.34
N MET A 438 -9.67 -2.47 32.16
CA MET A 438 -8.84 -1.53 31.40
C MET A 438 -7.78 -0.90 32.31
N PRO A 439 -6.52 -0.73 31.84
CA PRO A 439 -5.51 0.07 32.51
C PRO A 439 -6.05 1.45 32.84
N ARG A 440 -5.84 1.92 34.07
CA ARG A 440 -6.38 3.21 34.50
C ARG A 440 -5.78 4.35 33.65
N PRO A 441 -6.60 5.10 32.89
CA PRO A 441 -6.12 6.24 32.15
C PRO A 441 -5.86 7.43 33.08
N LYS A 442 -4.94 8.30 32.67
CA LYS A 442 -4.70 9.61 33.25
C LYS A 442 -4.40 10.59 32.13
N GLY A 443 -5.17 11.65 32.06
CA GLY A 443 -5.09 12.59 30.95
C GLY A 443 -6.35 13.40 30.76
N ALA A 444 -6.40 14.15 29.67
CA ALA A 444 -7.57 14.92 29.31
C ALA A 444 -7.72 15.03 27.80
N ILE A 445 -8.96 15.24 27.38
CA ILE A 445 -9.34 15.67 26.04
C ILE A 445 -10.05 17.01 26.16
N ASP A 446 -9.68 17.93 25.27
CA ASP A 446 -10.28 19.25 25.13
C ASP A 446 -11.00 19.29 23.78
N LEU A 447 -12.29 19.61 23.81
CA LEU A 447 -13.19 19.69 22.66
C LEU A 447 -13.77 21.10 22.57
N THR A 448 -13.95 21.60 21.35
CA THR A 448 -14.62 22.86 21.06
C THR A 448 -15.67 22.61 19.98
N LEU A 449 -16.90 23.05 20.25
CA LEU A 449 -18.01 23.03 19.30
C LEU A 449 -18.41 24.47 18.99
N VAL A 450 -18.27 24.88 17.73
CA VAL A 450 -18.70 26.18 17.20
C VAL A 450 -19.92 25.97 16.31
N GLY A 451 -20.93 26.83 16.39
CA GLY A 451 -22.10 26.80 15.50
C GLY A 451 -23.10 25.67 15.78
N GLY A 452 -22.88 24.88 16.84
CA GLY A 452 -23.69 23.71 17.15
C GLY A 452 -25.13 24.02 17.53
N ASN A 453 -25.40 25.11 18.28
CA ASN A 453 -26.79 25.48 18.59
C ASN A 453 -27.49 26.08 17.37
N GLY A 454 -26.79 26.86 16.55
CA GLY A 454 -27.28 27.43 15.31
C GLY A 454 -27.71 26.35 14.32
N LEU A 455 -26.85 25.36 14.08
CA LEU A 455 -27.19 24.19 13.26
C LEU A 455 -28.44 23.47 13.81
N LEU A 456 -28.49 23.25 15.13
CA LEU A 456 -29.64 22.59 15.74
C LEU A 456 -30.95 23.37 15.55
N ASP A 457 -30.92 24.70 15.70
CA ASP A 457 -32.10 25.54 15.43
C ASP A 457 -32.53 25.44 13.96
N THR A 458 -31.58 25.47 13.01
CA THR A 458 -31.89 25.29 11.59
C THR A 458 -32.52 23.93 11.31
N LEU A 459 -32.04 22.85 11.92
CA LEU A 459 -32.62 21.51 11.75
C LEU A 459 -34.03 21.39 12.33
N ILE A 460 -34.35 22.13 13.40
CA ILE A 460 -35.71 22.23 13.95
C ILE A 460 -36.61 22.97 12.97
N ASP A 461 -36.16 24.10 12.43
CA ASP A 461 -36.93 24.92 11.49
C ASP A 461 -37.21 24.16 10.17
N MET A 462 -36.28 23.30 9.75
CA MET A 462 -36.46 22.37 8.63
C MET A 462 -37.40 21.20 8.95
N GLY A 463 -37.73 20.97 10.22
CA GLY A 463 -38.53 19.83 10.68
C GLY A 463 -37.79 18.49 10.65
N LEU A 464 -36.46 18.50 10.50
CA LEU A 464 -35.62 17.29 10.50
C LEU A 464 -35.38 16.78 11.93
N VAL A 465 -35.41 17.67 12.91
CA VAL A 465 -35.27 17.33 14.34
C VAL A 465 -36.48 17.87 15.11
N PRO A 466 -37.23 17.03 15.84
CA PRO A 466 -38.29 17.49 16.72
C PRO A 466 -37.74 18.41 17.83
N ALA A 467 -38.45 19.51 18.12
CA ALA A 467 -38.02 20.48 19.14
C ALA A 467 -37.79 19.85 20.54
N SER A 468 -38.56 18.81 20.90
CA SER A 468 -38.36 18.08 22.15
C SER A 468 -37.03 17.32 22.21
N GLU A 469 -36.61 16.75 21.07
CA GLU A 469 -35.34 16.04 20.97
C GLU A 469 -34.17 17.02 20.97
N ALA A 470 -34.29 18.14 20.26
CA ALA A 470 -33.31 19.22 20.29
C ALA A 470 -33.10 19.79 21.70
N MET A 471 -34.18 20.01 22.46
CA MET A 471 -34.08 20.40 23.87
C MET A 471 -33.35 19.34 24.70
N GLY A 472 -33.61 18.05 24.46
CA GLY A 472 -32.87 16.95 25.06
C GLY A 472 -31.38 16.99 24.74
N MET A 473 -31.02 17.22 23.47
CA MET A 473 -29.63 17.37 23.02
C MET A 473 -28.94 18.56 23.69
N ARG A 474 -29.58 19.73 23.76
CA ARG A 474 -29.06 20.91 24.47
C ARG A 474 -28.80 20.65 25.95
N MET A 475 -29.74 19.97 26.61
CA MET A 475 -29.58 19.57 28.01
C MET A 475 -28.37 18.64 28.17
N MET A 476 -28.23 17.63 27.30
CA MET A 476 -27.08 16.72 27.31
C MET A 476 -25.76 17.45 27.04
N MET A 477 -25.71 18.35 26.06
CA MET A 477 -24.53 19.18 25.80
C MET A 477 -24.17 20.01 27.03
N GLY A 478 -25.15 20.61 27.70
CA GLY A 478 -24.93 21.39 28.93
C GLY A 478 -24.44 20.57 30.14
N LEU A 479 -24.53 19.23 30.11
CA LEU A 479 -23.93 18.38 31.15
C LEU A 479 -22.42 18.21 30.98
N PHE A 480 -21.93 18.30 29.74
CA PHE A 480 -20.53 17.99 29.40
C PHE A 480 -19.76 19.20 28.86
N ALA A 481 -20.44 20.28 28.48
CA ALA A 481 -19.82 21.46 27.89
C ALA A 481 -20.22 22.74 28.64
N VAL A 482 -19.34 23.73 28.56
CA VAL A 482 -19.53 25.07 29.11
C VAL A 482 -19.38 26.11 27.99
N PRO A 483 -20.02 27.29 28.09
CA PRO A 483 -19.76 28.38 27.15
C PRO A 483 -18.27 28.73 27.11
N SER A 484 -17.74 28.92 25.91
CA SER A 484 -16.36 29.34 25.65
C SER A 484 -16.33 30.72 24.98
N GLU A 485 -15.14 31.21 24.61
CA GLU A 485 -15.01 32.48 23.89
C GLU A 485 -15.59 32.38 22.47
N GLY A 486 -16.52 33.27 22.14
CA GLY A 486 -17.19 33.33 20.84
C GLY A 486 -18.71 33.23 20.94
N GLU A 487 -19.41 33.65 19.88
CA GLU A 487 -20.84 33.36 19.75
C GLU A 487 -21.03 31.87 19.39
N ASP A 488 -22.08 31.25 19.94
CA ASP A 488 -22.40 29.83 19.74
C ASP A 488 -21.18 28.89 19.85
N THR A 489 -20.37 29.09 20.89
CA THR A 489 -19.17 28.30 21.13
C THR A 489 -19.24 27.61 22.49
N LEU A 490 -19.08 26.29 22.48
CA LEU A 490 -19.06 25.43 23.65
C LEU A 490 -17.69 24.77 23.77
N GLY A 491 -17.07 24.84 24.94
CA GLY A 491 -15.87 24.08 25.29
C GLY A 491 -16.22 22.91 26.19
N SER A 492 -15.54 21.78 26.02
CA SER A 492 -15.66 20.63 26.91
C SER A 492 -14.29 20.07 27.21
N ARG A 493 -13.95 19.97 28.49
CA ARG A 493 -12.76 19.26 28.97
C ARG A 493 -13.19 18.01 29.72
N ILE A 494 -12.85 16.84 29.19
CA ILE A 494 -13.04 15.57 29.88
C ILE A 494 -11.69 15.11 30.41
N GLU A 495 -11.56 14.99 31.73
CA GLU A 495 -10.31 14.67 32.42
C GLU A 495 -10.46 13.41 33.27
N VAL A 496 -9.42 12.56 33.25
CA VAL A 496 -9.24 11.51 34.25
C VAL A 496 -8.03 11.86 35.11
N ASN A 497 -8.28 12.12 36.39
CA ASN A 497 -7.25 12.58 37.31
C ASN A 497 -6.44 11.41 37.92
N SER A 498 -5.45 11.73 38.77
CA SER A 498 -4.60 10.74 39.42
C SER A 498 -5.31 9.80 40.41
N GLU A 499 -6.55 10.09 40.79
CA GLU A 499 -7.38 9.25 41.66
C GLU A 499 -8.33 8.35 40.85
N GLY A 500 -8.33 8.46 39.51
CA GLY A 500 -9.26 7.72 38.63
C GLY A 500 -10.66 8.34 38.55
N HIS A 501 -10.85 9.55 39.08
CA HIS A 501 -12.10 10.28 38.93
C HIS A 501 -12.23 10.81 37.50
N VAL A 502 -13.44 10.71 36.94
CA VAL A 502 -13.76 11.27 35.62
C VAL A 502 -14.45 12.60 35.83
N LEU A 503 -13.89 13.66 35.27
CA LEU A 503 -14.39 15.02 35.40
C LEU A 503 -14.78 15.58 34.03
N ALA A 504 -15.91 16.28 33.97
CA ALA A 504 -16.26 17.17 32.88
C ALA A 504 -16.20 18.60 33.37
N ASN A 505 -15.32 19.43 32.80
CA ASN A 505 -15.14 20.84 33.17
C ASN A 505 -14.90 21.03 34.68
N GLY A 506 -14.15 20.12 35.30
CA GLY A 506 -13.88 20.11 36.74
C GLY A 506 -15.02 19.56 37.62
N GLN A 507 -16.17 19.22 37.06
CA GLN A 507 -17.26 18.55 37.77
C GLN A 507 -17.11 17.05 37.69
N ARG A 508 -17.17 16.36 38.82
CA ARG A 508 -17.01 14.91 38.89
C ARG A 508 -18.25 14.20 38.35
N LEU A 509 -18.05 13.35 37.34
CA LEU A 509 -19.05 12.45 36.76
C LEU A 509 -19.02 11.07 37.43
N ARG A 510 -17.80 10.58 37.71
CA ARG A 510 -17.52 9.27 38.32
C ARG A 510 -16.40 9.38 39.34
#